data_AF-A0A292PT09-F1
#
_entry.id   AF-A0A292PT09-F1
#
_cell.length_a   1.000
_cell.length_b   1.000
_cell.length_c   1.000
_cell.angle_alpha   90.00
_cell.angle_beta   90.00
_cell.angle_gamma   90.00
#
_symmetry.space_group_name_H-M   'P 1'
#
loop_
_entity.id
_entity.type
_entity.pdbx_description
1 polymer ?
#
loop_
_entity_poly.entity_id
_entity_poly.type
_entity_poly.pdbx_seq_one_letter_code
_entity_poly.pdbx_strand_id
1 'polypeptide(L)'
;MRSTPWSTARKTLPAVAIVTLLAYLSTELINGLANLRADGPTCLIATLAAFLLYLGIILPASVALVRVKASHLPENLEPIAPFDRTFGRTDDGRDLTFVEAWKSIETDRWKRLAKMVVKLAPVTLILPTIFLYGAILVLVAYGEIP
;
A
#
# COMPACT_ATOMS: atom_id res chain seq x y z
N MET A 1 -27.98 -6.64 -19.68
CA MET A 1 -26.75 -6.39 -20.45
C MET A 1 -25.61 -7.17 -19.80
N ARG A 2 -24.86 -7.99 -20.55
CA ARG A 2 -23.68 -8.69 -20.00
C ARG A 2 -22.65 -7.65 -19.56
N SER A 3 -22.16 -7.74 -18.32
CA SER A 3 -21.04 -6.93 -17.86
C SER A 3 -19.82 -7.26 -18.72
N THR A 4 -19.31 -6.26 -19.44
CA THR A 4 -18.03 -6.40 -20.14
C THR A 4 -16.91 -6.19 -19.12
N PRO A 5 -15.73 -6.80 -19.30
CA PRO A 5 -14.57 -6.59 -18.41
C PRO A 5 -14.27 -5.10 -18.20
N TRP A 6 -14.48 -4.32 -19.26
CA TRP A 6 -14.31 -2.87 -19.28
C TRP A 6 -15.32 -2.11 -18.41
N SER A 7 -16.58 -2.52 -18.40
CA SER A 7 -17.62 -1.89 -17.57
C SER A 7 -17.36 -2.08 -16.06
N THR A 8 -16.87 -3.25 -15.66
CA THR A 8 -16.49 -3.55 -14.28
C THR A 8 -15.23 -2.78 -13.87
N ALA A 9 -14.23 -2.69 -14.75
CA ALA A 9 -13.00 -1.95 -14.47
C ALA A 9 -13.27 -0.46 -14.19
N ARG A 10 -14.17 0.17 -14.96
CA ARG A 10 -14.54 1.59 -14.80
C ARG A 10 -15.04 1.94 -13.41
N LYS A 11 -15.75 1.04 -12.74
CA LYS A 11 -16.27 1.25 -11.39
C LYS A 11 -15.17 1.40 -10.33
N THR A 12 -14.03 0.75 -10.56
CA THR A 12 -12.88 0.82 -9.63
C THR A 12 -11.94 1.98 -9.90
N LEU A 13 -12.01 2.61 -11.07
CA LEU A 13 -11.15 3.74 -11.48
C LEU A 13 -11.08 4.88 -10.45
N PRO A 14 -12.19 5.40 -9.89
CA PRO A 14 -12.10 6.49 -8.92
C PRO A 14 -11.34 6.09 -7.66
N ALA A 15 -11.57 4.86 -7.15
CA ALA A 15 -10.84 4.35 -6.00
C ALA A 15 -9.35 4.16 -6.32
N VAL A 16 -9.01 3.64 -7.50
CA VAL A 16 -7.62 3.52 -7.96
C VAL A 16 -6.96 4.88 -8.05
N ALA A 17 -7.62 5.86 -8.69
CA ALA A 17 -7.10 7.21 -8.86
C ALA A 17 -6.79 7.87 -7.51
N ILE A 18 -7.69 7.74 -6.52
CA ILE A 18 -7.47 8.25 -5.16
C ILE A 18 -6.23 7.62 -4.53
N VAL A 19 -6.11 6.28 -4.57
CA VAL A 19 -4.96 5.59 -3.97
C VAL A 19 -3.66 5.95 -4.68
N THR A 20 -3.66 6.05 -6.02
CA THR A 20 -2.46 6.43 -6.78
C THR A 20 -2.06 7.87 -6.52
N LEU A 21 -3.02 8.80 -6.40
CA LEU A 21 -2.74 10.20 -6.07
C LEU A 21 -2.21 10.33 -4.65
N LEU A 22 -2.79 9.61 -3.68
CA LEU A 22 -2.29 9.58 -2.31
C LEU A 22 -0.86 9.02 -2.24
N ALA A 23 -0.59 7.94 -2.97
CA ALA A 23 0.75 7.37 -3.07
C ALA A 23 1.74 8.37 -3.70
N TYR A 24 1.37 8.99 -4.82
CA TYR A 24 2.21 9.99 -5.48
C TYR A 24 2.53 11.18 -4.56
N LEU A 25 1.51 11.78 -3.95
CA LEU A 25 1.67 12.91 -3.02
C LEU A 25 2.53 12.53 -1.80
N SER A 26 2.36 11.30 -1.29
CA SER A 26 3.19 10.82 -0.20
C SER A 26 4.66 10.69 -0.59
N THR A 27 4.94 10.18 -1.79
CA THR A 27 6.31 10.02 -2.30
C THR A 27 6.96 11.39 -2.54
N GLU A 28 6.22 12.34 -3.13
CA GLU A 28 6.70 13.71 -3.31
C GLU A 28 6.99 14.39 -1.97
N LEU A 29 6.14 14.18 -0.96
CA LEU A 29 6.38 14.71 0.39
C LEU A 29 7.64 14.09 1.01
N ILE A 30 7.83 12.78 0.87
CA ILE A 30 9.02 12.07 1.38
C ILE A 30 10.28 12.57 0.68
N ASN A 31 10.25 12.71 -0.65
CA ASN A 31 11.37 13.24 -1.43
C ASN A 31 11.68 14.68 -1.04
N GLY A 32 10.64 15.51 -0.85
CA GLY A 32 10.78 16.87 -0.36
C GLY A 32 11.45 16.93 1.02
N LEU A 33 11.03 16.07 1.96
CA LEU A 33 11.64 15.96 3.28
C LEU A 33 13.09 15.46 3.23
N ALA A 34 13.41 14.52 2.34
CA ALA A 34 14.76 13.98 2.17
C ALA A 34 15.73 15.01 1.53
N ASN A 35 15.21 15.93 0.71
CA ASN A 35 15.99 16.98 0.05
C ASN A 35 16.21 18.22 0.93
N LEU A 36 15.53 18.34 2.08
CA LEU A 36 15.92 19.32 3.09
C LEU A 36 17.33 18.98 3.57
N ARG A 37 18.23 19.98 3.64
CA ARG A 37 19.64 19.83 4.05
C ARG A 37 19.73 18.95 5.31
N ALA A 38 20.07 17.68 5.11
CA ALA A 38 19.86 16.67 6.13
C ALA A 38 21.16 16.45 6.91
N ASP A 39 21.21 17.02 8.10
CA ASP A 39 22.04 16.46 9.16
C ASP A 39 21.56 15.03 9.46
N GLY A 40 22.46 14.14 9.89
CA GLY A 40 22.15 12.75 10.25
C GLY A 40 20.83 12.54 11.02
N PRO A 41 20.53 13.30 12.10
CA PRO A 41 19.26 13.16 12.83
C PRO A 41 18.02 13.56 12.03
N THR A 42 18.11 14.56 11.15
CA THR A 42 16.98 15.03 10.32
C THR A 42 16.55 13.96 9.33
N CYS A 43 17.51 13.22 8.75
CA CYS A 43 17.25 12.09 7.87
C CYS A 43 16.50 10.95 8.58
N LEU A 44 16.89 10.65 9.83
CA LEU A 44 16.23 9.62 10.64
C LEU A 44 14.78 10.01 10.99
N ILE A 45 14.56 11.27 11.37
CA ILE A 45 13.22 11.81 11.64
C ILE A 45 12.35 11.76 10.38
N ALA A 46 12.89 12.18 9.23
CA ALA A 46 12.18 12.13 7.95
C ALA A 46 11.80 10.69 7.57
N THR A 47 12.70 9.73 7.78
CA THR A 47 12.45 8.31 7.50
C THR A 47 11.36 7.73 8.40
N LEU A 48 11.38 8.06 9.70
CA LEU A 48 10.32 7.65 10.64
C LEU A 48 8.97 8.27 10.29
N ALA A 49 8.95 9.56 9.93
CA ALA A 49 7.74 10.25 9.50
C ALA A 49 7.15 9.62 8.23
N ALA A 50 8.00 9.31 7.25
CA ALA A 50 7.62 8.61 6.02
C ALA A 50 6.98 7.24 6.32
N PHE A 51 7.60 6.47 7.23
CA PHE A 51 7.10 5.16 7.63
C PHE A 51 5.74 5.24 8.34
N LEU A 52 5.56 6.21 9.24
CA LEU A 52 4.28 6.46 9.90
C LEU A 52 3.19 6.90 8.92
N LEU A 53 3.54 7.71 7.92
CA LEU A 53 2.61 8.14 6.88
C LEU A 53 2.19 6.97 5.97
N TYR A 54 3.13 6.09 5.64
CA TYR A 54 2.83 4.83 4.94
C TYR A 54 1.85 3.97 5.73
N LEU A 55 2.10 3.76 7.02
CA LEU A 55 1.22 2.99 7.89
C LEU A 55 -0.15 3.64 8.05
N GLY A 56 -0.22 4.96 8.25
CA GLY A 56 -1.47 5.65 8.59
C GLY A 56 -2.37 5.98 7.40
N ILE A 57 -1.80 6.14 6.20
CA ILE A 57 -2.54 6.64 5.02
C ILE A 57 -2.50 5.63 3.88
N ILE A 58 -1.30 5.26 3.42
CA ILE A 58 -1.13 4.45 2.20
C ILE A 58 -1.63 3.03 2.42
N LEU A 59 -1.24 2.42 3.53
CA LEU A 59 -1.63 1.06 3.87
C LEU A 59 -3.15 0.92 4.03
N PRO A 60 -3.89 1.73 4.81
CA PRO A 60 -5.34 1.63 4.88
C PRO A 60 -6.02 1.99 3.54
N ALA A 61 -5.43 2.88 2.72
CA ALA A 61 -5.92 3.16 1.37
C ALA A 61 -5.87 1.93 0.47
N SER A 62 -4.75 1.20 0.51
CA SER A 62 -4.58 -0.04 -0.24
C SER A 62 -5.57 -1.12 0.21
N VAL A 63 -5.81 -1.25 1.52
CA VAL A 63 -6.80 -2.18 2.08
C VAL A 63 -8.21 -1.82 1.62
N ALA A 64 -8.59 -0.55 1.70
CA ALA A 64 -9.90 -0.07 1.24
C ALA A 64 -10.09 -0.36 -0.26
N LEU A 65 -9.06 -0.14 -1.09
CA LEU A 65 -9.12 -0.44 -2.52
C LEU A 65 -9.29 -1.94 -2.80
N VAL A 66 -8.56 -2.81 -2.09
CA VAL A 66 -8.72 -4.27 -2.22
C VAL A 66 -10.15 -4.69 -1.87
N ARG A 67 -10.75 -4.09 -0.83
CA ARG A 67 -12.15 -4.35 -0.44
C ARG A 67 -13.15 -3.91 -1.50
N VAL A 68 -12.98 -2.71 -2.07
CA VAL A 68 -13.82 -2.24 -3.20
C VAL A 68 -13.73 -3.23 -4.35
N LYS A 69 -12.52 -3.61 -4.77
CA LYS A 69 -12.31 -4.59 -5.84
C LYS A 69 -12.95 -5.95 -5.54
N ALA A 70 -12.87 -6.40 -4.29
CA ALA A 70 -13.49 -7.65 -3.86
C ALA A 70 -15.03 -7.59 -3.88
N SER A 71 -15.64 -6.45 -3.53
CA SER A 71 -17.10 -6.28 -3.61
C SER A 71 -17.65 -6.32 -5.03
N HIS A 72 -16.82 -6.02 -6.04
CA HIS A 72 -17.21 -6.08 -7.45
C HIS A 72 -17.15 -7.49 -8.05
N LEU A 73 -16.81 -8.52 -7.27
CA LEU A 73 -16.78 -9.89 -7.76
C LEU A 73 -18.22 -10.33 -8.09
N PRO A 74 -18.49 -10.86 -9.30
CA PRO A 74 -19.85 -11.23 -9.71
C PRO A 74 -20.50 -12.22 -8.74
N GLU A 75 -21.79 -12.06 -8.46
CA GLU A 75 -22.54 -12.96 -7.56
C GLU A 75 -22.51 -14.42 -8.05
N ASN A 76 -22.51 -14.62 -9.37
CA ASN A 76 -22.51 -15.93 -10.03
C ASN A 76 -21.16 -16.67 -10.02
N LEU A 77 -20.10 -16.07 -9.46
CA LEU A 77 -18.80 -16.69 -9.33
C LEU A 77 -18.47 -16.85 -7.85
N GLU A 78 -18.21 -18.06 -7.36
CA GLU A 78 -17.71 -18.21 -5.99
C GLU A 78 -16.24 -17.77 -5.91
N PRO A 79 -15.85 -17.02 -4.86
CA PRO A 79 -14.46 -16.67 -4.66
C PRO A 79 -13.64 -17.92 -4.31
N ILE A 80 -12.48 -18.08 -4.95
CA ILE A 80 -11.57 -19.22 -4.73
C ILE A 80 -11.14 -19.33 -3.26
N ALA A 81 -11.00 -18.19 -2.58
CA ALA A 81 -10.80 -18.10 -1.15
C ALA A 81 -12.09 -17.59 -0.49
N PRO A 82 -12.52 -18.14 0.66
CA PRO A 82 -13.69 -17.65 1.37
C PRO A 82 -13.46 -16.20 1.80
N PHE A 83 -14.02 -15.28 1.03
CA PHE A 83 -13.91 -13.84 1.25
C PHE A 83 -15.29 -13.29 1.60
N ASP A 84 -15.34 -12.51 2.67
CA ASP A 84 -16.52 -11.71 2.98
C ASP A 84 -16.69 -10.64 1.90
N ARG A 85 -17.83 -10.70 1.17
CA ARG A 85 -18.16 -9.78 0.09
C ARG A 85 -18.84 -8.51 0.59
N THR A 86 -19.56 -8.60 1.70
CA THR A 86 -20.33 -7.49 2.25
C THR A 86 -19.50 -6.67 3.23
N PHE A 87 -18.39 -7.21 3.74
CA PHE A 87 -17.46 -6.53 4.64
C PHE A 87 -18.18 -5.80 5.80
N GLY A 88 -19.18 -6.48 6.39
CA GLY A 88 -19.97 -5.96 7.51
C GLY A 88 -21.17 -5.10 7.13
N ARG A 89 -21.56 -5.03 5.85
CA ARG A 89 -22.82 -4.41 5.41
C ARG A 89 -23.96 -5.42 5.27
N THR A 90 -25.19 -4.95 5.41
CA THR A 90 -26.39 -5.68 5.00
C THR A 90 -26.36 -5.86 3.47
N ASP A 91 -26.72 -7.04 2.99
CA ASP A 91 -26.57 -7.49 1.61
C ASP A 91 -27.58 -6.79 0.68
N ASP A 92 -27.34 -5.50 0.41
CA ASP A 92 -28.19 -4.65 -0.41
C ASP A 92 -27.91 -4.81 -1.93
N GLY A 93 -27.03 -5.73 -2.33
CA GLY A 93 -26.59 -5.89 -3.73
C GLY A 93 -25.83 -4.68 -4.29
N ARG A 94 -25.31 -3.79 -3.43
CA ARG A 94 -24.60 -2.57 -3.82
C ARG A 94 -23.09 -2.71 -3.68
N ASP A 95 -22.39 -2.30 -4.74
CA ASP A 95 -20.93 -2.17 -4.76
C ASP A 95 -20.44 -1.23 -3.64
N LEU A 96 -19.34 -1.59 -2.98
CA LEU A 96 -18.83 -0.81 -1.85
C LEU A 96 -18.10 0.44 -2.35
N THR A 97 -18.44 1.63 -1.83
CA THR A 97 -17.70 2.86 -2.16
C THR A 97 -16.39 2.91 -1.38
N PHE A 98 -15.34 3.55 -1.91
CA PHE A 98 -14.04 3.68 -1.25
C PHE A 98 -14.11 4.23 0.19
N VAL A 99 -14.94 5.27 0.42
CA VAL A 99 -15.12 5.87 1.76
C VAL A 99 -15.73 4.87 2.74
N GLU A 100 -16.65 4.04 2.27
CA GLU A 100 -17.35 3.05 3.08
C GLU A 100 -16.44 1.86 3.36
N ALA A 101 -15.65 1.44 2.38
CA ALA A 101 -14.61 0.42 2.51
C ALA A 101 -13.53 0.81 3.51
N TRP A 102 -13.17 2.10 3.56
CA TRP A 102 -12.24 2.63 4.56
C TRP A 102 -12.85 2.60 5.97
N LYS A 103 -14.10 3.05 6.11
CA LYS A 103 -14.79 3.08 7.40
C LYS A 103 -15.09 1.69 7.97
N SER A 104 -15.22 0.66 7.12
CA SER A 104 -15.45 -0.72 7.56
C SER A 104 -14.18 -1.43 8.06
N ILE A 105 -13.04 -0.74 8.13
CA ILE A 105 -11.80 -1.30 8.67
C ILE A 105 -11.91 -1.37 10.19
N GLU A 106 -12.17 -2.57 10.72
CA GLU A 106 -12.09 -2.83 12.16
C GLU A 106 -10.67 -2.62 12.70
N THR A 107 -10.61 -1.95 13.86
CA THR A 107 -9.37 -1.58 14.54
C THR A 107 -8.52 -2.79 14.91
N ASP A 108 -9.12 -3.93 15.25
CA ASP A 108 -8.37 -5.13 15.65
C ASP A 108 -7.72 -5.85 14.45
N ARG A 109 -8.43 -5.90 13.31
CA ARG A 109 -7.82 -6.36 12.04
C ARG A 109 -6.69 -5.43 11.61
N TRP A 110 -6.89 -4.13 11.79
CA TRP A 110 -5.88 -3.12 11.47
C TRP A 110 -4.60 -3.27 12.30
N LYS A 111 -4.71 -3.40 13.62
CA LYS A 111 -3.55 -3.60 14.52
C LYS A 111 -2.73 -4.82 14.11
N ARG A 112 -3.38 -5.93 13.73
CA ARG A 112 -2.71 -7.16 13.27
C ARG A 112 -1.91 -6.92 11.99
N LEU A 113 -2.51 -6.24 11.01
CA LEU A 113 -1.84 -5.89 9.75
C LEU A 113 -0.67 -4.94 9.99
N ALA A 114 -0.89 -3.86 10.76
CA ALA A 114 0.16 -2.91 11.10
C ALA A 114 1.34 -3.59 11.81
N LYS A 115 1.08 -4.50 12.76
CA LYS A 115 2.13 -5.29 13.43
C LYS A 115 2.92 -6.16 12.46
N MET A 116 2.27 -6.77 11.47
CA MET A 116 2.95 -7.55 10.44
C MET A 116 3.86 -6.66 9.59
N VAL A 117 3.36 -5.50 9.16
CA VAL A 117 4.12 -4.54 8.34
C VAL A 117 5.31 -3.97 9.10
N VAL A 118 5.14 -3.64 10.38
CA VAL A 118 6.26 -3.21 11.25
C VAL A 118 7.33 -4.28 11.37
N LYS A 119 6.96 -5.56 11.48
CA LYS A 119 7.93 -6.66 11.48
C LYS A 119 8.64 -6.85 10.15
N LEU A 120 7.98 -6.51 9.04
CA LEU A 120 8.55 -6.61 7.70
C LEU A 120 9.45 -5.42 7.34
N ALA A 121 9.19 -4.25 7.92
CA ALA A 121 9.92 -3.01 7.69
C ALA A 121 11.46 -3.15 7.70
N PRO A 122 12.10 -3.78 8.71
CA PRO A 122 13.55 -3.96 8.70
C PRO A 122 14.04 -4.83 7.53
N VAL A 123 13.27 -5.85 7.13
CA VAL A 123 13.65 -6.68 5.96
C VAL A 123 13.62 -5.84 4.68
N THR A 124 12.61 -5.00 4.52
CA THR A 124 12.49 -4.13 3.34
C THR A 124 13.47 -2.96 3.32
N LEU A 125 14.01 -2.52 4.47
CA LEU A 125 14.94 -1.38 4.54
C LEU A 125 16.40 -1.82 4.63
N ILE A 126 16.70 -2.79 5.49
CA ILE A 126 18.07 -3.21 5.81
C ILE A 126 18.62 -4.12 4.70
N LEU A 127 17.84 -5.08 4.25
CA LEU A 127 18.32 -6.08 3.28
C LEU A 127 18.76 -5.45 1.95
N PRO A 128 17.98 -4.56 1.29
CA PRO A 128 18.42 -3.93 0.05
C PRO A 128 19.65 -3.05 0.24
N THR A 129 19.76 -2.40 1.40
CA THR A 129 20.91 -1.57 1.75
C THR A 129 22.18 -2.41 1.84
N ILE A 130 22.13 -3.56 2.52
CA ILE A 130 23.25 -4.52 2.58
C ILE A 130 23.63 -5.00 1.17
N PHE A 131 22.65 -5.41 0.37
CA PHE A 131 22.90 -5.87 -1.00
C PHE A 131 23.53 -4.78 -1.87
N LEU A 132 23.06 -3.55 -1.77
CA LEU A 132 23.60 -2.41 -2.51
C LEU A 132 25.06 -2.13 -2.12
N TYR A 133 25.36 -2.00 -0.83
CA TYR A 133 26.73 -1.77 -0.37
C TYR A 133 27.65 -2.95 -0.69
N GLY A 134 27.16 -4.20 -0.56
CA GLY A 134 27.90 -5.39 -0.96
C GLY A 134 28.22 -5.40 -2.46
N ALA A 135 27.24 -5.07 -3.31
CA ALA A 135 27.45 -4.97 -4.75
C ALA A 135 28.46 -3.86 -5.11
N ILE A 136 28.39 -2.69 -4.45
CA ILE A 136 29.35 -1.61 -4.64
C ILE A 136 30.75 -2.05 -4.23
N LEU A 137 30.91 -2.71 -3.07
CA LEU A 137 32.21 -3.20 -2.61
C LEU A 137 32.81 -4.22 -3.57
N VAL A 138 31.99 -5.14 -4.09
CA VAL A 138 32.41 -6.11 -5.12
C VAL A 138 32.85 -5.36 -6.38
N LEU A 139 32.05 -4.42 -6.89
CA LEU A 139 32.41 -3.64 -8.07
C LEU A 139 33.72 -2.86 -7.90
N VAL A 140 33.95 -2.26 -6.74
CA VAL A 140 35.21 -1.57 -6.42
C VAL A 140 36.36 -2.57 -6.37
N ALA A 141 36.21 -3.69 -5.67
CA ALA A 141 37.27 -4.70 -5.53
C ALA A 141 37.68 -5.35 -6.87
N TYR A 142 36.73 -5.56 -7.78
CA TYR A 142 37.00 -6.13 -9.11
C TYR A 142 37.29 -5.07 -10.18
N GLY A 143 36.92 -3.80 -9.97
CA GLY A 143 37.23 -2.69 -10.85
C GLY A 143 38.65 -2.13 -10.69
N GLU A 144 39.30 -2.43 -9.55
CA GLU A 144 40.70 -2.08 -9.26
C GLU A 144 41.71 -3.13 -9.80
N ILE A 145 41.23 -4.17 -10.51
CA ILE A 145 42.11 -5.15 -11.15
C ILE A 145 42.42 -4.66 -12.58
N PRO A 146 43.68 -4.29 -12.90
CA PRO A 146 44.07 -3.88 -14.25
C PRO A 146 43.96 -5.02 -15.28
#